data_AF-A0A5C6CJB7-F1
#
_entry.id   AF-A0A5C6CJB7-F1
#
_cell.length_a   1.000
_cell.length_b   1.000
_cell.length_c   1.000
_cell.angle_alpha   90.00
_cell.angle_beta   90.00
_cell.angle_gamma   90.00
#
_symmetry.space_group_name_H-M   'P 1'
#
loop_
_entity.id
_entity.type
_entity.pdbx_description
1 polymer ?
#
loop_
_entity_poly.entity_id
_entity_poly.type
_entity_poly.pdbx_seq_one_letter_code
_entity_poly.pdbx_strand_id
1 'polypeptide(L)'
;MSSSPSPERPPRYRLNVAGLRITLLLVILGWTFAYNMLIKGQHPVRAFFKILDTISDDFVGGSAVALAVGCGIVIVFSVTKLYTQVIAHVYSFRILEDLVYDELFQKRYRRFFSRLMRIDEQPTPDTVFPTRISSLVLALCLLYTLSWVYVLLFSEALYFVCWSAGVRLPLRDPQSLLLVPMLAMAIPFSARVMAYIRYPYAQDYADFMPGALFVLLLVGAMGKLYGSSDHVFFLVQVFENREFLQSFLRNGAFLAFIPLFFEAAYWFTDMQRWETAQDELDSKPEQLNSEESV
;
A
#
# COMPACT_ATOMS: atom_id res chain seq x y z
N MET A 1 40.86 -3.19 47.32
CA MET A 1 39.67 -4.06 47.43
C MET A 1 38.57 -3.26 48.12
N SER A 2 37.66 -2.67 47.34
CA SER A 2 36.45 -2.03 47.85
C SER A 2 35.30 -2.44 46.94
N SER A 3 34.55 -3.45 47.35
CA SER A 3 33.34 -3.91 46.69
C SER A 3 32.24 -2.86 46.84
N SER A 4 31.97 -2.12 45.78
CA SER A 4 30.77 -1.30 45.64
C SER A 4 29.51 -2.20 45.75
N PRO A 5 28.53 -1.86 46.59
CA PRO A 5 27.30 -2.64 46.70
C PRO A 5 26.47 -2.49 45.42
N SER A 6 26.09 -3.64 44.85
CA SER A 6 25.17 -3.72 43.72
C SER A 6 23.84 -3.05 44.07
N PRO A 7 23.24 -2.24 43.18
CA PRO A 7 21.95 -1.62 43.45
C PRO A 7 20.87 -2.72 43.60
N GLU A 8 20.24 -2.77 44.77
CA GLU A 8 19.08 -3.62 45.05
C GLU A 8 17.99 -3.30 44.01
N ARG A 9 17.67 -4.29 43.16
CA ARG A 9 16.52 -4.20 42.27
C ARG A 9 15.27 -4.08 43.15
N PRO A 10 14.35 -3.13 42.86
CA PRO A 10 13.12 -2.99 43.64
C PRO A 10 12.35 -4.33 43.65
N PRO A 11 11.65 -4.66 44.75
CA PRO A 11 10.93 -5.91 44.87
C PRO A 11 9.95 -6.03 43.71
N ARG A 12 10.14 -7.03 42.85
CA ARG A 12 9.19 -7.39 41.80
C ARG A 12 7.86 -7.67 42.49
N TYR A 13 6.91 -6.76 42.37
CA TYR A 13 5.52 -6.98 42.74
C TYR A 13 5.11 -8.31 42.10
N ARG A 14 4.93 -9.37 42.90
CA ARG A 14 4.40 -10.63 42.40
C ARG A 14 2.95 -10.37 42.04
N LEU A 15 2.70 -9.92 40.81
CA LEU A 15 1.37 -9.81 40.24
C LEU A 15 0.66 -11.14 40.52
N ASN A 16 -0.42 -11.08 41.30
CA ASN A 16 -1.26 -12.23 41.56
C ASN A 16 -2.06 -12.50 40.29
N VAL A 17 -1.43 -13.17 39.33
CA VAL A 17 -1.99 -13.48 38.00
C VAL A 17 -3.31 -14.24 38.13
N ALA A 18 -3.47 -15.07 39.17
CA ALA A 18 -4.71 -15.77 39.46
C ALA A 18 -5.83 -14.80 39.88
N GLY A 19 -5.55 -13.88 40.81
CA GLY A 19 -6.48 -12.84 41.20
C GLY A 19 -6.89 -11.97 40.01
N LEU A 20 -5.92 -11.53 39.20
CA LEU A 20 -6.17 -10.71 38.03
C LEU A 20 -7.00 -11.44 36.96
N ARG A 21 -6.77 -12.74 36.74
CA ARG A 21 -7.58 -13.57 35.83
C ARG A 21 -9.03 -13.68 36.29
N ILE A 22 -9.27 -13.92 37.59
CA ILE A 22 -10.62 -14.02 38.15
C ILE A 22 -11.34 -12.66 38.05
N THR A 23 -10.65 -11.57 38.40
CA THR A 23 -11.21 -10.22 38.27
C THR A 23 -11.56 -9.92 36.81
N LEU A 24 -10.69 -10.26 35.86
CA LEU A 24 -10.93 -10.04 34.44
C LEU A 24 -12.12 -10.86 33.92
N LEU A 25 -12.26 -12.12 34.36
CA LEU A 25 -13.43 -12.95 34.04
C LEU A 25 -14.72 -12.32 34.58
N LEU A 26 -14.74 -11.88 35.83
CA LEU A 26 -15.93 -11.24 36.43
C LEU A 26 -16.29 -9.93 35.72
N VAL A 27 -15.30 -9.14 35.31
CA VAL A 27 -15.52 -7.92 34.52
C VAL A 27 -16.13 -8.25 33.16
N ILE A 28 -15.59 -9.25 32.44
CA ILE A 28 -16.13 -9.68 31.14
C ILE A 28 -17.56 -10.19 31.30
N LEU A 29 -17.82 -11.06 32.27
CA LEU A 29 -19.16 -11.60 32.54
C LEU A 29 -20.16 -10.49 32.90
N GLY A 30 -19.75 -9.54 33.76
CA GLY A 30 -20.57 -8.38 34.11
C GLY A 30 -20.85 -7.48 32.92
N TRP A 31 -19.86 -7.29 32.04
CA TRP A 31 -20.02 -6.51 30.81
C TRP A 31 -20.95 -7.19 29.81
N THR A 32 -20.82 -8.51 29.61
CA THR A 32 -21.72 -9.28 28.75
C THR A 32 -23.15 -9.27 29.28
N PHE A 33 -23.33 -9.35 30.60
CA PHE A 33 -24.64 -9.23 31.23
C PHE A 33 -25.27 -7.85 30.96
N ALA A 34 -24.50 -6.77 31.13
CA ALA A 34 -24.93 -5.42 30.79
C ALA A 34 -25.25 -5.25 29.30
N TYR A 35 -24.44 -5.82 28.39
CA TYR A 35 -24.69 -5.84 26.95
C TYR A 35 -26.01 -6.56 26.62
N ASN A 36 -26.28 -7.72 27.24
CA ASN A 36 -27.53 -8.46 27.04
C ASN A 36 -28.77 -7.70 27.53
N MET A 37 -28.65 -6.93 28.61
CA MET A 37 -29.75 -6.11 29.10
C MET A 37 -29.95 -4.85 28.25
N LEU A 38 -28.87 -4.11 27.98
CA LEU A 38 -28.93 -2.78 27.35
C LEU A 38 -29.08 -2.83 25.84
N ILE A 39 -28.35 -3.71 25.16
CA ILE A 39 -28.31 -3.79 23.69
C ILE A 39 -29.34 -4.82 23.19
N LYS A 40 -29.40 -6.01 23.80
CA LYS A 40 -30.38 -7.04 23.40
C LYS A 40 -31.76 -6.89 24.05
N GLY A 41 -31.93 -5.95 24.98
CA GLY A 41 -33.22 -5.70 25.65
C GLY A 41 -33.78 -6.89 26.44
N GLN A 42 -32.91 -7.81 26.90
CA GLN A 42 -33.37 -9.04 27.53
C GLN A 42 -33.69 -8.84 29.03
N HIS A 43 -34.73 -9.52 29.51
CA HIS A 43 -35.05 -9.57 30.94
C HIS A 43 -33.87 -10.15 31.74
N PRO A 44 -33.54 -9.64 32.96
CA PRO A 44 -32.34 -10.00 33.72
C PRO A 44 -32.03 -11.50 33.82
N VAL A 45 -33.04 -12.32 34.08
CA VAL A 45 -32.89 -13.78 34.20
C VAL A 45 -32.44 -14.41 32.88
N ARG A 46 -33.03 -14.00 31.76
CA ARG A 46 -32.68 -14.51 30.43
C ARG A 46 -31.30 -13.97 29.99
N ALA A 47 -30.98 -12.73 30.34
CA ALA A 47 -29.68 -12.12 30.08
C ALA A 47 -28.54 -12.87 30.76
N PHE A 48 -28.75 -13.41 31.98
CA PHE A 48 -27.77 -14.21 32.72
C PHE A 48 -27.50 -15.58 32.07
N PHE A 49 -28.54 -16.32 31.70
CA PHE A 49 -28.36 -17.63 31.06
C PHE A 49 -27.81 -17.53 29.62
N LYS A 50 -28.06 -16.41 28.93
CA LYS A 50 -27.54 -16.17 27.57
C LYS A 50 -26.16 -15.50 27.53
N ILE A 51 -25.46 -15.39 28.66
CA ILE A 51 -24.10 -14.85 28.68
C ILE A 51 -23.18 -15.71 27.80
N LEU A 52 -23.24 -17.03 27.93
CA LEU A 52 -22.36 -17.94 27.20
C LEU A 52 -22.61 -17.88 25.69
N ASP A 53 -23.88 -17.91 25.28
CA ASP A 53 -24.30 -17.78 23.87
C ASP A 53 -23.85 -16.45 23.29
N THR A 54 -23.94 -15.36 24.06
CA THR A 54 -23.52 -14.03 23.61
C THR A 54 -22.00 -13.93 23.50
N ILE A 55 -21.24 -14.56 24.40
CA ILE A 55 -19.78 -14.63 24.28
C ILE A 55 -19.39 -15.40 23.02
N SER A 56 -20.01 -16.55 22.76
CA SER A 56 -19.72 -17.39 21.59
C SER A 56 -20.14 -16.74 20.27
N ASP A 57 -21.40 -16.34 20.15
CA ASP A 57 -21.96 -15.98 18.85
C ASP A 57 -21.68 -14.50 18.50
N ASP A 58 -21.87 -13.59 19.46
CA ASP A 58 -21.72 -12.16 19.19
C ASP A 58 -20.29 -11.69 19.39
N PHE A 59 -19.66 -12.04 20.52
CA PHE A 59 -18.32 -11.55 20.81
C PHE A 59 -17.26 -12.31 20.02
N VAL A 60 -17.23 -13.65 20.04
CA VAL A 60 -16.24 -14.41 19.27
C VAL A 60 -16.55 -14.32 17.78
N GLY A 61 -17.80 -14.49 17.37
CA GLY A 61 -18.20 -14.32 15.96
C GLY A 61 -17.94 -12.91 15.44
N GLY A 62 -18.40 -11.87 16.14
CA GLY A 62 -18.18 -10.48 15.78
C GLY A 62 -16.70 -10.08 15.80
N SER A 63 -15.92 -10.54 16.80
CA SER A 63 -14.47 -10.28 16.86
C SER A 63 -13.72 -10.98 15.74
N ALA A 64 -14.12 -12.20 15.35
CA ALA A 64 -13.51 -12.91 14.23
C ALA A 64 -13.72 -12.16 12.91
N VAL A 65 -14.94 -11.67 12.66
CA VAL A 65 -15.24 -10.84 11.48
C VAL A 65 -14.45 -9.53 11.51
N ALA A 66 -14.45 -8.83 12.65
CA ALA A 66 -13.69 -7.59 12.80
C ALA A 66 -12.18 -7.80 12.59
N LEU A 67 -11.63 -8.88 13.10
CA LEU A 67 -10.23 -9.25 12.92
C LEU A 67 -9.93 -9.59 11.46
N ALA A 68 -10.79 -10.36 10.80
CA ALA A 68 -10.63 -10.69 9.38
C ALA A 68 -10.66 -9.43 8.50
N VAL A 69 -11.61 -8.52 8.74
CA VAL A 69 -11.71 -7.24 8.04
C VAL A 69 -10.49 -6.36 8.35
N GLY A 70 -10.09 -6.25 9.61
CA GLY A 70 -8.91 -5.50 10.03
C GLY A 70 -7.63 -6.01 9.36
N CYS A 71 -7.41 -7.32 9.31
CA CYS A 71 -6.31 -7.93 8.59
C CYS A 71 -6.37 -7.62 7.09
N GLY A 72 -7.55 -7.69 6.47
CA GLY A 72 -7.74 -7.33 5.06
C GLY A 72 -7.36 -5.87 4.77
N ILE A 73 -7.80 -4.92 5.60
CA ILE A 73 -7.46 -3.50 5.49
C ILE A 73 -5.94 -3.30 5.60
N VAL A 74 -5.30 -3.94 6.58
CA VAL A 74 -3.84 -3.83 6.77
C VAL A 74 -3.09 -4.36 5.55
N ILE A 75 -3.55 -5.47 4.95
CA ILE A 75 -2.94 -6.03 3.74
C ILE A 75 -3.07 -5.07 2.57
N VAL A 76 -4.29 -4.59 2.28
CA VAL A 76 -4.51 -3.66 1.15
C VAL A 76 -3.69 -2.39 1.35
N PHE A 77 -3.76 -1.79 2.54
CA PHE A 77 -2.99 -0.58 2.85
C PHE A 77 -1.48 -0.81 2.71
N SER A 78 -0.97 -1.94 3.19
CA SER A 78 0.46 -2.29 3.07
C SER A 78 0.90 -2.41 1.62
N VAL A 79 0.09 -3.08 0.79
CA VAL A 79 0.35 -3.25 -0.65
C VAL A 79 0.30 -1.90 -1.36
N THR A 80 -0.72 -1.08 -1.11
CA THR A 80 -0.81 0.25 -1.73
C THR A 80 0.29 1.18 -1.24
N LYS A 81 0.73 1.07 0.02
CA LYS A 81 1.83 1.86 0.53
C LYS A 81 3.16 1.47 -0.11
N LEU A 82 3.46 0.18 -0.18
CA LEU A 82 4.63 -0.31 -0.91
C LEU A 82 4.62 0.21 -2.34
N TYR A 83 3.46 0.12 -2.96
CA TYR A 83 3.21 0.62 -4.29
C TYR A 83 3.55 2.12 -4.40
N THR A 84 3.06 2.98 -3.49
CA THR A 84 3.31 4.43 -3.55
C THR A 84 4.78 4.77 -3.39
N GLN A 85 5.49 4.03 -2.54
CA GLN A 85 6.94 4.18 -2.37
C GLN A 85 7.69 3.90 -3.68
N VAL A 86 7.28 2.84 -4.40
CA VAL A 86 7.89 2.50 -5.69
C VAL A 86 7.77 3.65 -6.69
N ILE A 87 6.63 4.34 -6.72
CA ILE A 87 6.38 5.45 -7.64
C ILE A 87 7.01 6.77 -7.20
N ALA A 88 6.93 7.11 -5.93
CA ALA A 88 7.42 8.40 -5.43
C ALA A 88 8.95 8.46 -5.36
N HIS A 89 9.63 7.32 -5.34
CA HIS A 89 11.08 7.26 -5.24
C HIS A 89 11.74 6.82 -6.55
N VAL A 90 12.62 7.65 -7.12
CA VAL A 90 13.18 7.40 -8.47
C VAL A 90 14.05 6.15 -8.48
N TYR A 91 14.82 5.91 -7.41
CA TYR A 91 15.73 4.77 -7.27
C TYR A 91 15.03 3.44 -6.94
N SER A 92 13.70 3.40 -6.82
CA SER A 92 12.95 2.22 -6.36
C SER A 92 13.27 0.94 -7.10
N PHE A 93 13.44 1.01 -8.43
CA PHE A 93 13.72 -0.17 -9.23
C PHE A 93 15.14 -0.70 -9.04
N ARG A 94 16.11 0.19 -8.77
CA ARG A 94 17.47 -0.21 -8.39
C ARG A 94 17.50 -0.84 -7.00
N ILE A 95 16.81 -0.24 -6.03
CA ILE A 95 16.68 -0.79 -4.67
C ILE A 95 15.99 -2.17 -4.72
N LEU A 96 14.95 -2.31 -5.56
CA LEU A 96 14.26 -3.58 -5.73
C LEU A 96 15.17 -4.65 -6.35
N GLU A 97 16.00 -4.29 -7.33
CA GLU A 97 17.03 -5.19 -7.88
C GLU A 97 17.97 -5.67 -6.77
N ASP A 98 18.55 -4.76 -5.99
CA ASP A 98 19.48 -5.11 -4.92
C ASP A 98 18.82 -6.01 -3.87
N LEU A 99 17.59 -5.73 -3.45
CA LEU A 99 16.84 -6.57 -2.52
C LEU A 99 16.58 -7.98 -3.07
N VAL A 100 16.23 -8.10 -4.36
CA VAL A 100 15.99 -9.39 -5.00
C VAL A 100 17.29 -10.21 -5.06
N TYR A 101 18.40 -9.61 -5.51
CA TYR A 101 19.66 -10.33 -5.69
C TYR A 101 20.39 -10.61 -4.38
N ASP A 102 20.38 -9.68 -3.44
CA ASP A 102 21.14 -9.82 -2.20
C ASP A 102 20.37 -10.57 -1.11
N GLU A 103 19.04 -10.54 -1.12
CA GLU A 103 18.25 -11.16 -0.04
C GLU A 103 17.38 -12.33 -0.50
N LEU A 104 16.65 -12.18 -1.62
CA LEU A 104 15.73 -13.20 -2.09
C LEU A 104 16.50 -14.44 -2.59
N PHE A 105 17.53 -14.24 -3.42
CA PHE A 105 18.38 -15.34 -3.89
C PHE A 105 19.22 -15.98 -2.78
N GLN A 106 19.51 -15.23 -1.71
CA GLN A 106 20.17 -15.76 -0.50
C GLN A 106 19.19 -16.45 0.48
N LYS A 107 17.91 -16.64 0.09
CA LYS A 107 16.84 -17.24 0.90
C LYS A 107 16.55 -16.51 2.23
N ARG A 108 16.87 -15.21 2.33
CA ARG A 108 16.66 -14.39 3.52
C ARG A 108 15.29 -13.71 3.51
N TYR A 109 14.22 -14.50 3.32
CA TYR A 109 12.85 -13.99 3.10
C TYR A 109 12.37 -13.01 4.18
N ARG A 110 12.68 -13.26 5.46
CA ARG A 110 12.24 -12.37 6.55
C ARG A 110 12.86 -10.98 6.47
N ARG A 111 14.13 -10.87 6.07
CA ARG A 111 14.78 -9.57 5.86
C ARG A 111 14.23 -8.92 4.59
N PHE A 112 14.04 -9.71 3.54
CA PHE A 112 13.52 -9.22 2.27
C PHE A 112 12.17 -8.52 2.44
N PHE A 113 11.20 -9.17 3.08
CA PHE A 113 9.89 -8.55 3.32
C PHE A 113 9.96 -7.36 4.28
N SER A 114 10.82 -7.40 5.30
CA SER A 114 10.98 -6.28 6.23
C SER A 114 11.58 -5.05 5.56
N ARG A 115 12.51 -5.23 4.61
CA ARG A 115 13.17 -4.15 3.87
C ARG A 115 12.35 -3.67 2.69
N LEU A 116 11.64 -4.59 2.02
CA LEU A 116 10.70 -4.27 0.97
C LEU A 116 9.60 -3.33 1.46
N MET A 117 9.09 -3.52 2.68
CA MET A 117 8.08 -2.61 3.26
C MET A 117 8.62 -1.21 3.64
N ARG A 118 9.93 -0.98 3.46
CA ARG A 118 10.63 0.26 3.84
C ARG A 118 11.65 0.66 2.77
N ILE A 119 11.19 0.80 1.52
CA ILE A 119 12.05 1.20 0.40
C ILE A 119 12.65 2.59 0.67
N ASP A 120 11.87 3.53 1.22
CA ASP A 120 12.32 4.91 1.47
C ASP A 120 13.44 5.02 2.51
N GLU A 121 13.63 3.99 3.37
CA GLU A 121 14.68 3.96 4.38
C GLU A 121 15.97 3.28 3.88
N GLN A 122 15.99 2.75 2.64
CA GLN A 122 17.17 2.09 2.09
C GLN A 122 18.22 3.12 1.65
N PRO A 123 19.52 2.76 1.70
CA PRO A 123 20.57 3.62 1.17
C PRO A 123 20.30 3.92 -0.31
N THR A 124 20.47 5.18 -0.69
CA THR A 124 20.33 5.61 -2.09
C THR A 124 21.45 5.00 -2.92
N PRO A 125 21.14 4.19 -3.94
CA PRO A 125 22.15 3.60 -4.80
C PRO A 125 22.77 4.64 -5.73
N ASP A 126 23.99 4.36 -6.21
CA ASP A 126 24.76 5.27 -7.07
C ASP A 126 24.10 5.51 -8.43
N THR A 127 23.33 4.53 -8.92
CA THR A 127 22.59 4.60 -10.19
C THR A 127 21.10 4.55 -9.97
N VAL A 128 20.33 5.21 -10.85
CA VAL A 128 18.87 5.18 -10.80
C VAL A 128 18.29 3.97 -11.51
N PHE A 129 18.96 3.51 -12.55
CA PHE A 129 18.50 2.45 -13.44
C PHE A 129 19.02 1.05 -13.02
N PRO A 130 18.28 -0.04 -13.31
CA PRO A 130 18.74 -1.40 -13.07
C PRO A 130 20.02 -1.73 -13.85
N THR A 131 20.95 -2.47 -13.22
CA THR A 131 22.25 -2.79 -13.82
C THR A 131 22.21 -4.02 -14.72
N ARG A 132 21.33 -4.98 -14.42
CA ARG A 132 21.22 -6.23 -15.19
C ARG A 132 20.05 -6.16 -16.16
N ILE A 133 20.23 -6.73 -17.34
CA ILE A 133 19.18 -6.83 -18.38
C ILE A 133 17.95 -7.58 -17.86
N SER A 134 18.15 -8.65 -17.07
CA SER A 134 17.04 -9.38 -16.45
C SER A 134 16.23 -8.52 -15.49
N SER A 135 16.90 -7.68 -14.70
CA SER A 135 16.26 -6.74 -13.77
C SER A 135 15.55 -5.62 -14.50
N LEU A 136 16.11 -5.13 -15.61
CA LEU A 136 15.48 -4.14 -16.48
C LEU A 136 14.15 -4.67 -17.02
N VAL A 137 14.16 -5.86 -17.62
CA VAL A 137 12.94 -6.49 -18.15
C VAL A 137 11.93 -6.73 -17.02
N LEU A 138 12.38 -7.24 -15.86
CA LEU A 138 11.51 -7.44 -14.70
C LEU A 138 10.90 -6.13 -14.20
N ALA A 139 11.67 -5.06 -14.10
CA ALA A 139 11.22 -3.74 -13.65
C ALA A 139 10.18 -3.15 -14.60
N LEU A 140 10.40 -3.27 -15.91
CA LEU A 140 9.46 -2.86 -16.95
C LEU A 140 8.16 -3.69 -16.89
N CYS A 141 8.27 -5.01 -16.79
CA CYS A 141 7.10 -5.88 -16.60
C CYS A 141 6.32 -5.54 -15.33
N LEU A 142 7.03 -5.33 -14.21
CA LEU A 142 6.43 -4.92 -12.95
C LEU A 142 5.68 -3.60 -13.11
N LEU A 143 6.32 -2.58 -13.70
CA LEU A 143 5.71 -1.28 -13.92
C LEU A 143 4.46 -1.37 -14.80
N TYR A 144 4.48 -2.21 -15.84
CA TYR A 144 3.31 -2.44 -16.68
C TYR A 144 2.17 -3.13 -15.92
N THR A 145 2.46 -4.17 -15.14
CA THR A 145 1.48 -4.84 -14.29
C THR A 145 0.89 -3.90 -13.24
N LEU A 146 1.74 -3.11 -12.59
CA LEU A 146 1.36 -2.09 -11.63
C LEU A 146 0.48 -1.01 -12.27
N SER A 147 0.77 -0.63 -13.52
CA SER A 147 -0.05 0.33 -14.27
C SER A 147 -1.44 -0.22 -14.57
N TRP A 148 -1.59 -1.51 -14.86
CA TRP A 148 -2.90 -2.14 -14.99
C TRP A 148 -3.70 -2.15 -13.69
N VAL A 149 -3.02 -2.41 -12.57
CA VAL A 149 -3.66 -2.34 -11.24
C VAL A 149 -4.23 -0.94 -11.01
N TYR A 150 -3.55 0.11 -11.47
CA TYR A 150 -4.10 1.47 -11.42
C TYR A 150 -5.28 1.71 -12.31
N VAL A 151 -5.17 1.34 -13.58
CA VAL A 151 -6.26 1.49 -14.54
C VAL A 151 -7.53 0.84 -13.99
N LEU A 152 -7.43 -0.29 -13.31
CA LEU A 152 -8.59 -0.96 -12.70
C LEU A 152 -9.04 -0.29 -11.40
N LEU A 153 -8.17 -0.26 -10.38
CA LEU A 153 -8.55 0.15 -9.03
C LEU A 153 -8.83 1.65 -8.92
N PHE A 154 -8.04 2.50 -9.57
CA PHE A 154 -8.25 3.95 -9.53
C PHE A 154 -9.42 4.38 -10.39
N SER A 155 -9.73 3.67 -11.49
CA SER A 155 -10.96 3.96 -12.24
C SER A 155 -12.19 3.71 -11.39
N GLU A 156 -12.21 2.60 -10.65
CA GLU A 156 -13.30 2.29 -9.72
C GLU A 156 -13.38 3.33 -8.60
N ALA A 157 -12.25 3.65 -7.97
CA ALA A 157 -12.20 4.64 -6.90
C ALA A 157 -12.65 6.04 -7.36
N LEU A 158 -12.18 6.50 -8.52
CA LEU A 158 -12.56 7.82 -9.06
C LEU A 158 -14.01 7.87 -9.49
N TYR A 159 -14.52 6.84 -10.16
CA TYR A 159 -15.93 6.77 -10.51
C TYR A 159 -16.81 6.87 -9.27
N PHE A 160 -16.40 6.15 -8.21
CA PHE A 160 -17.07 6.18 -6.93
C PHE A 160 -17.01 7.57 -6.26
N VAL A 161 -15.85 8.23 -6.27
CA VAL A 161 -15.69 9.60 -5.73
C VAL A 161 -16.54 10.61 -6.50
N CYS A 162 -16.61 10.51 -7.83
CA CYS A 162 -17.49 11.36 -8.64
C CYS A 162 -18.96 11.13 -8.27
N TRP A 163 -19.37 9.87 -8.15
CA TRP A 163 -20.73 9.52 -7.73
C TRP A 163 -21.07 10.07 -6.34
N SER A 164 -20.18 9.92 -5.35
CA SER A 164 -20.40 10.39 -3.98
C SER A 164 -20.43 11.92 -3.87
N ALA A 165 -19.74 12.62 -4.78
CA ALA A 165 -19.84 14.07 -4.96
C ALA A 165 -21.11 14.53 -5.69
N GLY A 166 -22.01 13.62 -6.07
CA GLY A 166 -23.25 13.92 -6.81
C GLY A 166 -23.03 14.11 -8.31
N VAL A 167 -21.84 13.84 -8.83
CA VAL A 167 -21.51 13.94 -10.25
C VAL A 167 -21.86 12.61 -10.93
N ARG A 168 -22.97 12.60 -11.67
CA ARG A 168 -23.33 11.46 -12.52
C ARG A 168 -22.49 11.52 -13.80
N LEU A 169 -21.52 10.64 -13.93
CA LEU A 169 -20.79 10.43 -15.18
C LEU A 169 -21.66 9.58 -16.13
N PRO A 170 -22.23 10.15 -17.21
CA PRO A 170 -23.04 9.37 -18.14
C PRO A 170 -22.12 8.46 -18.95
N LEU A 171 -22.07 7.17 -18.60
CA LEU A 171 -21.42 6.13 -19.41
C LEU A 171 -22.30 5.80 -20.63
N ARG A 172 -22.56 6.80 -21.47
CA ARG A 172 -23.39 6.67 -22.67
C ARG A 172 -22.58 6.29 -23.90
N ASP A 173 -21.33 6.76 -23.97
CA ASP A 173 -20.48 6.60 -25.14
C ASP A 173 -19.13 5.95 -24.79
N PRO A 174 -18.57 5.09 -25.66
CA PRO A 174 -17.26 4.47 -25.46
C PRO A 174 -16.10 5.47 -25.33
N GLN A 175 -16.26 6.69 -25.84
CA GLN A 175 -15.28 7.78 -25.70
C GLN A 175 -15.34 8.45 -24.33
N SER A 176 -16.54 8.62 -23.75
CA SER A 176 -16.70 9.17 -22.40
C SER A 176 -16.17 8.20 -21.33
N LEU A 177 -16.20 6.89 -21.62
CA LEU A 177 -15.63 5.83 -20.80
C LEU A 177 -14.11 5.97 -20.62
N LEU A 178 -13.40 6.59 -21.57
CA LEU A 178 -11.95 6.79 -21.52
C LEU A 178 -11.48 7.81 -20.49
N LEU A 179 -12.36 8.76 -20.14
CA LEU A 179 -11.99 9.87 -19.27
C LEU A 179 -11.61 9.37 -17.87
N VAL A 180 -12.36 8.39 -17.35
CA VAL A 180 -12.15 7.84 -16.00
C VAL A 180 -10.79 7.12 -15.91
N PRO A 181 -10.46 6.16 -16.79
CA PRO A 181 -9.15 5.49 -16.74
C PRO A 181 -7.98 6.41 -17.05
N MET A 182 -8.17 7.40 -17.92
CA MET A 182 -7.14 8.39 -18.19
C MET A 182 -6.82 9.23 -16.96
N LEU A 183 -7.86 9.72 -16.26
CA LEU A 183 -7.68 10.47 -15.02
C LEU A 183 -7.10 9.59 -13.90
N ALA A 184 -7.53 8.33 -13.83
CA ALA A 184 -7.01 7.33 -12.92
C ALA A 184 -5.50 7.12 -13.07
N MET A 185 -4.99 7.16 -14.31
CA MET A 185 -3.56 7.05 -14.60
C MET A 185 -2.81 8.37 -14.46
N ALA A 186 -3.46 9.51 -14.69
CA ALA A 186 -2.83 10.82 -14.56
C ALA A 186 -2.34 11.10 -13.14
N ILE A 187 -3.08 10.65 -12.11
CA ILE A 187 -2.70 10.81 -10.70
C ILE A 187 -1.34 10.15 -10.40
N PRO A 188 -1.19 8.82 -10.53
CA PRO A 188 0.07 8.16 -10.22
C PRO A 188 1.20 8.55 -11.18
N PHE A 189 0.88 8.81 -12.44
CA PHE A 189 1.87 9.31 -13.39
C PHE A 189 2.42 10.67 -12.98
N SER A 190 1.58 11.59 -12.51
CA SER A 190 2.01 12.89 -12.01
C SER A 190 2.92 12.75 -10.79
N ALA A 191 2.61 11.82 -9.87
CA ALA A 191 3.47 11.50 -8.74
C ALA A 191 4.85 11.03 -9.20
N ARG A 192 4.90 10.20 -10.25
CA ARG A 192 6.16 9.72 -10.84
C ARG A 192 6.95 10.83 -11.51
N VAL A 193 6.28 11.71 -12.26
CA VAL A 193 6.91 12.88 -12.89
C VAL A 193 7.47 13.84 -11.84
N MET A 194 6.75 14.06 -10.74
CA MET A 194 7.24 14.82 -9.59
C MET A 194 8.50 14.19 -9.00
N ALA A 195 8.57 12.85 -8.94
CA ALA A 195 9.77 12.14 -8.53
C ALA A 195 10.94 12.38 -9.50
N TYR A 196 10.73 12.33 -10.82
CA TYR A 196 11.77 12.57 -11.83
C TYR A 196 12.44 13.95 -11.68
N ILE A 197 11.66 14.97 -11.34
CA ILE A 197 12.19 16.33 -11.08
C ILE A 197 12.66 16.52 -9.63
N ARG A 198 12.69 15.45 -8.82
CA ARG A 198 13.09 15.43 -7.40
C ARG A 198 12.29 16.43 -6.55
N TYR A 199 10.98 16.53 -6.82
CA TYR A 199 10.10 17.40 -6.04
C TYR A 199 9.92 16.85 -4.61
N PRO A 200 10.12 17.65 -3.56
CA PRO A 200 10.18 17.17 -2.18
C PRO A 200 8.86 16.57 -1.67
N TYR A 201 7.72 16.99 -2.22
CA TYR A 201 6.39 16.52 -1.79
C TYR A 201 5.82 15.41 -2.70
N ALA A 202 6.66 14.75 -3.50
CA ALA A 202 6.22 13.65 -4.37
C ALA A 202 5.62 12.48 -3.57
N GLN A 203 6.19 12.17 -2.40
CA GLN A 203 5.68 11.14 -1.49
C GLN A 203 4.32 11.54 -0.90
N ASP A 204 4.19 12.77 -0.40
CA ASP A 204 2.94 13.27 0.18
C ASP A 204 1.79 13.26 -0.85
N TYR A 205 2.10 13.58 -2.10
CA TYR A 205 1.14 13.48 -3.20
C TYR A 205 0.80 12.01 -3.52
N ALA A 206 1.79 11.11 -3.50
CA ALA A 206 1.55 9.69 -3.74
C ALA A 206 0.71 9.05 -2.62
N ASP A 207 0.86 9.48 -1.37
CA ASP A 207 0.13 8.97 -0.21
C ASP A 207 -1.40 9.22 -0.27
N PHE A 208 -1.86 10.08 -1.20
CA PHE A 208 -3.29 10.20 -1.55
C PHE A 208 -3.90 8.87 -2.03
N MET A 209 -3.10 8.04 -2.70
CA MET A 209 -3.54 6.80 -3.34
C MET A 209 -4.10 5.75 -2.35
N PRO A 210 -3.38 5.38 -1.27
CA PRO A 210 -3.93 4.56 -0.19
C PRO A 210 -5.21 5.12 0.43
N GLY A 211 -5.31 6.44 0.58
CA GLY A 211 -6.50 7.10 1.09
C GLY A 211 -7.73 6.88 0.22
N ALA A 212 -7.59 7.06 -1.10
CA ALA A 212 -8.67 6.83 -2.06
C ALA A 212 -9.16 5.36 -2.05
N LEU A 213 -8.23 4.40 -2.00
CA LEU A 213 -8.58 2.98 -1.91
C LEU A 213 -9.24 2.61 -0.57
N PHE A 214 -8.82 3.23 0.53
CA PHE A 214 -9.45 3.03 1.83
C PHE A 214 -10.91 3.49 1.81
N VAL A 215 -11.19 4.65 1.23
CA VAL A 215 -12.56 5.15 1.05
C VAL A 215 -13.37 4.19 0.18
N LEU A 216 -12.81 3.69 -0.92
CA LEU A 216 -13.48 2.70 -1.77
C LEU A 216 -13.85 1.42 -1.00
N LEU A 217 -12.93 0.89 -0.19
CA LEU A 217 -13.18 -0.31 0.63
C LEU A 217 -14.26 -0.07 1.67
N LEU A 218 -14.20 1.06 2.38
CA LEU A 218 -15.17 1.41 3.42
C LEU A 218 -16.57 1.51 2.83
N VAL A 219 -16.72 2.25 1.73
CA VAL A 219 -18.03 2.48 1.15
C VAL A 219 -18.53 1.28 0.37
N GLY A 220 -17.64 0.52 -0.29
CA GLY A 220 -18.01 -0.78 -0.88
C GLY A 220 -18.52 -1.77 0.16
N ALA A 221 -17.88 -1.84 1.33
CA ALA A 221 -18.34 -2.66 2.45
C ALA A 221 -19.69 -2.19 2.99
N MET A 222 -19.87 -0.87 3.22
CA MET A 222 -21.14 -0.30 3.69
C MET A 222 -22.27 -0.49 2.67
N GLY A 223 -22.01 -0.21 1.39
CA GLY A 223 -22.98 -0.37 0.30
C GLY A 223 -23.49 -1.80 0.20
N LYS A 224 -22.59 -2.77 0.28
CA LYS A 224 -22.94 -4.20 0.33
C LYS A 224 -23.72 -4.58 1.59
N LEU A 225 -23.33 -4.06 2.75
CA LEU A 225 -23.99 -4.35 4.03
C LEU A 225 -25.44 -3.82 4.08
N TYR A 226 -25.71 -2.66 3.47
CA TYR A 226 -27.03 -2.05 3.47
C TYR A 226 -27.87 -2.36 2.23
N GLY A 227 -27.37 -3.17 1.30
CA GLY A 227 -28.12 -3.59 0.10
C GLY A 227 -28.61 -2.42 -0.76
N SER A 228 -27.89 -1.29 -0.75
CA SER A 228 -28.30 -0.09 -1.49
C SER A 228 -28.31 -0.38 -2.99
N SER A 229 -29.38 -0.08 -3.71
CA SER A 229 -29.42 -0.27 -5.17
C SER A 229 -28.61 0.77 -5.95
N ASP A 230 -28.07 1.79 -5.28
CA ASP A 230 -27.55 3.00 -5.91
C ASP A 230 -26.03 2.97 -6.16
N HIS A 231 -25.32 1.97 -5.64
CA HIS A 231 -23.88 1.79 -5.89
C HIS A 231 -23.65 0.99 -7.16
N VAL A 232 -23.65 1.68 -8.31
CA VAL A 232 -23.27 1.05 -9.56
C VAL A 232 -21.75 1.08 -9.67
N PHE A 233 -21.09 -0.07 -9.57
CA PHE A 233 -19.65 -0.16 -9.77
C PHE A 233 -19.29 0.13 -11.23
N PHE A 234 -18.19 0.84 -11.45
CA PHE A 234 -17.73 1.19 -12.80
C PHE A 234 -17.37 -0.06 -13.58
N LEU A 235 -16.53 -0.91 -13.00
CA LEU A 235 -16.02 -2.10 -13.65
C LEU A 235 -17.14 -3.07 -14.00
N VAL A 236 -18.16 -3.23 -13.15
CA VAL A 236 -19.32 -4.09 -13.44
C VAL A 236 -20.01 -3.65 -14.73
N GLN A 237 -20.28 -2.35 -14.90
CA GLN A 237 -20.87 -1.80 -16.12
C GLN A 237 -19.98 -2.02 -17.36
N VAL A 238 -18.67 -1.90 -17.19
CA VAL A 238 -17.69 -2.15 -18.26
C VAL A 238 -17.68 -3.62 -18.67
N PHE A 239 -17.74 -4.55 -17.71
CA PHE A 239 -17.70 -6.00 -17.98
C PHE A 239 -19.01 -6.53 -18.56
N GLU A 240 -20.15 -5.93 -18.22
CA GLU A 240 -21.47 -6.33 -18.75
C GLU A 240 -21.63 -5.97 -20.24
N ASN A 241 -20.97 -4.90 -20.71
CA ASN A 241 -21.05 -4.47 -22.11
C ASN A 241 -19.76 -4.81 -22.87
N ARG A 242 -19.85 -5.71 -23.86
CA ARG A 242 -18.70 -6.18 -24.65
C ARG A 242 -17.96 -5.05 -25.39
N GLU A 243 -18.67 -4.04 -25.90
CA GLU A 243 -18.05 -2.90 -26.57
C GLU A 243 -17.26 -2.04 -25.59
N PHE A 244 -17.81 -1.82 -24.40
CA PHE A 244 -17.15 -1.10 -23.31
C PHE A 244 -15.92 -1.85 -22.81
N LEU A 245 -16.02 -3.17 -22.62
CA LEU A 245 -14.90 -4.02 -22.24
C LEU A 245 -13.77 -3.97 -23.28
N GLN A 246 -14.09 -4.09 -24.57
CA GLN A 246 -13.08 -4.05 -25.62
C GLN A 246 -12.40 -2.67 -25.70
N SER A 247 -13.19 -1.59 -25.60
CA SER A 247 -12.65 -0.23 -25.53
C SER A 247 -11.76 -0.05 -24.30
N PHE A 248 -12.21 -0.48 -23.13
CA PHE A 248 -11.47 -0.40 -21.88
C PHE A 248 -10.16 -1.18 -21.93
N LEU A 249 -10.15 -2.41 -22.45
CA LEU A 249 -8.94 -3.22 -22.56
C LEU A 249 -7.94 -2.63 -23.55
N ARG A 250 -8.39 -2.21 -24.73
CA ARG A 250 -7.53 -1.61 -25.76
C ARG A 250 -6.88 -0.33 -25.26
N ASN A 251 -7.68 0.55 -24.67
CA ASN A 251 -7.20 1.83 -24.20
C ASN A 251 -6.43 1.70 -22.87
N GLY A 252 -6.83 0.76 -22.01
CA GLY A 252 -6.10 0.41 -20.79
C GLY A 252 -4.69 -0.10 -21.11
N ALA A 253 -4.52 -0.91 -22.17
CA ALA A 253 -3.21 -1.36 -22.62
C ALA A 253 -2.32 -0.17 -23.04
N PHE A 254 -2.88 0.78 -23.78
CA PHE A 254 -2.16 2.00 -24.15
C PHE A 254 -1.82 2.86 -22.92
N LEU A 255 -2.78 3.10 -22.04
CA LEU A 255 -2.57 3.89 -20.82
C LEU A 255 -1.54 3.25 -19.89
N ALA A 256 -1.53 1.93 -19.74
CA ALA A 256 -0.56 1.19 -18.95
C ALA A 256 0.85 1.22 -19.56
N PHE A 257 0.96 1.45 -20.87
CA PHE A 257 2.24 1.61 -21.56
C PHE A 257 2.87 3.00 -21.33
N ILE A 258 2.08 4.03 -21.02
CA ILE A 258 2.60 5.40 -20.86
C ILE A 258 3.68 5.48 -19.76
N PRO A 259 3.44 5.05 -18.51
CA PRO A 259 4.47 5.12 -17.46
C PRO A 259 5.73 4.35 -17.84
N LEU A 260 5.56 3.18 -18.48
CA LEU A 260 6.65 2.35 -18.97
C LEU A 260 7.55 3.08 -19.96
N PHE A 261 6.95 3.74 -20.95
CA PHE A 261 7.69 4.51 -21.94
C PHE A 261 8.48 5.66 -21.30
N PHE A 262 7.84 6.42 -20.39
CA PHE A 262 8.50 7.53 -19.72
C PHE A 262 9.61 7.09 -18.77
N GLU A 263 9.44 5.98 -18.06
CA GLU A 263 10.47 5.41 -17.20
C GLU A 263 11.69 4.97 -18.02
N ALA A 264 11.46 4.27 -19.14
CA ALA A 264 12.53 3.85 -20.03
C ALA A 264 13.29 5.04 -20.64
N ALA A 265 12.56 6.09 -21.08
CA ALA A 265 13.17 7.31 -21.59
C ALA A 265 13.99 8.05 -20.50
N TYR A 266 13.49 8.07 -19.27
CA TYR A 266 14.18 8.64 -18.13
C TYR A 266 15.48 7.87 -17.84
N TRP A 267 15.43 6.54 -17.75
CA TRP A 267 16.64 5.72 -17.55
C TRP A 267 17.65 5.88 -18.67
N PHE A 268 17.20 5.92 -19.93
CA PHE A 268 18.09 6.15 -21.06
C PHE A 268 18.84 7.49 -20.95
N THR A 269 18.13 8.55 -20.55
CA THR A 269 18.72 9.88 -20.34
C THR A 269 19.72 9.87 -19.17
N ASP A 270 19.40 9.14 -18.10
CA ASP A 270 20.26 9.05 -16.91
C ASP A 270 21.52 8.21 -17.17
N MET A 271 21.41 7.12 -17.95
CA MET A 271 22.55 6.33 -18.42
C MET A 271 23.54 7.20 -19.21
N GLN A 272 23.07 8.01 -20.15
CA GLN A 272 23.94 8.91 -20.92
C GLN A 272 24.67 9.92 -20.04
N ARG A 273 23.98 10.48 -19.03
CA ARG A 273 24.59 11.41 -18.08
C ARG A 273 25.66 10.73 -17.24
N TRP A 274 25.41 9.49 -16.83
CA TRP A 274 26.33 8.70 -16.04
C TRP A 274 27.58 8.33 -16.84
N GLU A 275 27.44 7.89 -18.10
CA GLU A 275 28.56 7.64 -19.02
C GLU A 275 29.42 8.89 -19.19
N THR A 276 28.79 10.04 -19.46
CA THR A 276 29.51 11.32 -19.62
C THR A 276 30.28 11.70 -18.35
N ALA A 277 29.68 11.53 -17.18
CA ALA A 277 30.33 11.83 -15.91
C ALA A 277 31.53 10.91 -15.61
N GLN A 278 31.44 9.63 -15.99
CA GLN A 278 32.56 8.70 -15.86
C GLN A 278 33.71 9.05 -16.79
N ASP A 279 33.43 9.41 -18.05
CA ASP A 279 34.45 9.84 -19.00
C ASP A 279 35.21 11.08 -18.50
N GLU A 280 34.54 12.01 -17.82
CA GLU A 280 35.16 13.18 -17.18
C GLU A 280 36.04 12.83 -15.97
N LEU A 281 35.69 11.79 -15.21
CA LEU A 281 36.47 11.29 -14.08
C LEU A 281 37.72 10.54 -14.56
N ASP A 282 37.57 9.68 -15.56
CA ASP A 282 38.65 8.87 -16.13
C ASP A 282 39.64 9.70 -16.96
N SER A 283 39.24 10.90 -17.41
CA SER A 283 40.12 11.86 -18.10
C SER A 283 40.87 12.83 -17.18
N LYS A 284 40.59 12.84 -15.86
CA LYS A 284 41.32 13.61 -14.84
C LYS A 284 42.26 12.82 -13.89
N PRO A 285 42.97 11.73 -14.26
CA PRO A 285 43.86 11.04 -13.31
C PRO A 285 45.13 11.82 -12.93
N GLU A 286 45.58 12.78 -13.75
CA GLU A 286 46.92 13.39 -13.62
C GLU A 286 47.01 14.63 -12.70
N GLN A 287 45.89 15.20 -12.26
CA GLN A 287 45.90 16.42 -11.43
C GLN A 287 45.96 16.17 -9.92
N LEU A 288 45.60 14.97 -9.43
CA LEU A 288 45.68 14.67 -7.99
C LEU A 288 47.08 14.22 -7.53
N ASN A 289 47.88 13.58 -8.39
CA ASN A 289 49.22 13.12 -8.03
C ASN A 289 50.30 14.22 -8.15
N SER A 290 49.97 15.38 -8.72
CA SER A 290 50.90 16.50 -8.87
C SER A 290 50.81 17.53 -7.73
N GLU A 291 49.74 17.55 -6.93
CA GLU A 291 49.59 18.45 -5.78
C GLU A 291 50.17 17.91 -4.46
N GLU A 292 50.48 16.60 -4.35
CA GLU A 292 51.19 16.04 -3.17
C GLU A 292 52.73 16.12 -3.28
N SER A 293 53.27 16.76 -4.33
CA SER A 293 54.72 16.87 -4.57
C SER A 293 55.24 18.32 -4.63
N VAL A 294 54.61 19.24 -3.87
CA VAL A 294 55.14 20.60 -3.63
C VAL A 294 55.22 20.88 -2.13
#